data_AF-A0A285KBA3-F1
#
_entry.id   AF-A0A285KBA3-F1
#
_cell.length_a   1.000
_cell.length_b   1.000
_cell.length_c   1.000
_cell.angle_alpha   90.00
_cell.angle_beta   90.00
_cell.angle_gamma   90.00
#
_symmetry.space_group_name_H-M   'P 1'
#
loop_
_entity.id
_entity.type
_entity.pdbx_description
1 polymer ?
#
loop_
_entity_poly.entity_id
_entity_poly.type
_entity_poly.pdbx_seq_one_letter_code
_entity_poly.pdbx_strand_id
1 'polypeptide(L)' 'MNNYGSANDKASSVWNNTDRGVRFYQDTNQGGKYIHINPHDGRGDLSSVLIYNADGSVFGTNTMNDRISSAC' A
#
# COMPACT_ATOMS: atom_id res chain seq x y z
N MET A 1 -7.20 -12.64 -2.54
CA MET A 1 -6.62 -11.84 -1.44
C MET A 1 -5.21 -12.33 -1.27
N ASN A 2 -4.21 -11.45 -1.39
CA ASN A 2 -2.81 -11.86 -1.28
C ASN A 2 -2.27 -11.41 0.07
N ASN A 3 -1.79 -12.35 0.88
CA ASN A 3 -1.18 -12.08 2.18
C ASN A 3 0.32 -12.33 2.05
N TYR A 4 1.11 -11.29 2.27
CA TYR A 4 2.56 -11.29 2.10
C TYR A 4 3.29 -11.45 3.45
N GLY A 5 2.55 -11.50 4.58
CA GLY A 5 3.12 -11.60 5.92
C GLY A 5 4.01 -10.40 6.27
N SER A 6 5.10 -10.63 7.00
CA SER A 6 6.14 -9.61 7.27
C SER A 6 7.19 -9.52 6.15
N ALA A 7 6.98 -10.18 5.00
CA ALA A 7 8.00 -10.31 3.95
C ALA A 7 8.37 -8.98 3.28
N ASN A 8 7.70 -7.87 3.63
CA ASN A 8 7.90 -6.60 2.97
C ASN A 8 8.03 -5.42 3.93
N ASP A 9 8.83 -5.55 5.00
CA ASP A 9 9.33 -4.40 5.80
C ASP A 9 10.39 -3.55 5.03
N LYS A 10 10.44 -3.67 3.68
CA LYS A 10 11.43 -3.02 2.79
C LYS A 10 10.87 -2.61 1.43
N ALA A 11 9.55 -2.54 1.28
CA ALA A 11 8.96 -2.10 0.02
C ALA A 11 9.32 -0.63 -0.19
N SER A 12 10.10 -0.36 -1.22
CA SER A 12 10.44 1.01 -1.63
C SER A 12 9.67 1.44 -2.87
N SER A 13 9.18 0.48 -3.67
CA SER A 13 8.42 0.74 -4.88
C SER A 13 7.36 -0.31 -5.15
N VAL A 14 6.32 0.11 -5.89
CA VAL A 14 5.23 -0.75 -6.36
C VAL A 14 4.81 -0.33 -7.76
N TRP A 15 4.35 -1.29 -8.55
CA TRP A 15 3.72 -1.09 -9.86
C TRP A 15 2.39 -1.84 -9.88
N ASN A 16 1.31 -1.15 -10.26
CA ASN A 16 0.02 -1.74 -10.47
C ASN A 16 -0.23 -1.92 -11.98
N ASN A 17 -0.01 -3.13 -12.47
CA ASN A 17 -0.24 -3.47 -13.88
C ASN A 17 -1.68 -3.93 -14.19
N THR A 18 -2.63 -3.62 -13.32
CA THR A 18 -4.03 -4.07 -13.48
C THR A 18 -4.93 -2.91 -13.91
N ASP A 19 -6.13 -3.24 -14.40
CA ASP A 19 -7.15 -2.25 -14.76
C ASP A 19 -7.95 -1.72 -13.55
N ARG A 20 -7.53 -2.05 -12.32
CA ARG A 20 -8.22 -1.66 -11.08
C ARG A 20 -7.26 -1.01 -10.10
N GLY A 21 -7.76 -0.09 -9.28
CA GLY A 21 -6.97 0.49 -8.19
C GLY A 21 -6.67 -0.57 -7.15
N VAL A 22 -5.39 -0.74 -6.80
CA VAL A 22 -4.92 -1.72 -5.82
C VAL A 22 -4.62 -1.00 -4.51
N ARG A 23 -5.07 -1.59 -3.41
CA ARG A 23 -4.78 -1.11 -2.05
C ARG A 23 -3.77 -2.05 -1.41
N PHE A 24 -2.66 -1.50 -0.95
CA PHE A 24 -1.64 -2.23 -0.20
C PHE A 24 -1.74 -1.85 1.27
N TYR A 25 -2.00 -2.84 2.12
CA TYR A 25 -2.29 -2.64 3.54
C TYR A 25 -1.07 -2.94 4.41
N GLN A 26 -0.95 -2.15 5.48
CA GLN A 26 0.10 -2.30 6.49
C GLN A 26 -0.03 -3.61 7.28
N ASP A 27 -1.26 -4.04 7.52
CA ASP A 27 -1.56 -5.28 8.23
C ASP A 27 -2.08 -6.38 7.29
N THR A 28 -2.13 -7.60 7.83
CA THR A 28 -2.77 -8.72 7.15
C THR A 28 -4.29 -8.52 7.11
N ASN A 29 -4.98 -9.25 6.23
CA ASN A 29 -6.44 -9.22 6.11
C ASN A 29 -7.05 -7.83 5.85
N GLN A 30 -6.38 -6.98 5.06
CA GLN A 30 -6.83 -5.60 4.75
C GLN A 30 -7.01 -4.72 6.01
N GLY A 31 -6.26 -5.02 7.08
CA GLY A 31 -6.29 -4.27 8.32
C GLY A 31 -5.43 -3.01 8.27
N GLY A 32 -5.71 -2.10 9.20
CA GLY A 32 -4.88 -0.94 9.45
C GLY A 32 -4.95 0.11 8.34
N LYS A 33 -3.78 0.65 7.99
CA LYS A 33 -3.64 1.70 6.98
C LYS A 33 -3.28 1.12 5.63
N TYR A 34 -3.54 1.87 4.56
CA TYR A 34 -3.18 1.44 3.22
C TYR A 34 -2.70 2.57 2.33
N ILE A 35 -1.92 2.23 1.31
CA ILE A 35 -1.65 3.08 0.15
C ILE A 35 -2.53 2.64 -1.02
N HIS A 36 -2.93 3.59 -1.85
CA HIS A 36 -3.73 3.33 -3.05
C HIS A 36 -2.90 3.61 -4.31
N ILE A 37 -2.81 2.64 -5.21
CA ILE A 37 -2.14 2.79 -6.49
C ILE A 37 -3.17 2.60 -7.60
N ASN A 38 -3.32 3.62 -8.44
CA ASN A 38 -4.26 3.62 -9.56
C ASN A 38 -3.90 2.54 -10.60
N PRO A 39 -4.86 2.15 -11.46
CA PRO A 39 -4.58 1.29 -12.61
C PRO A 39 -3.43 1.84 -13.45
N HIS A 40 -2.53 0.96 -13.92
CA HIS A 40 -1.39 1.30 -14.77
C HIS A 40 -0.49 2.42 -14.20
N ASP A 41 -0.37 2.48 -12.88
CA ASP A 41 0.43 3.47 -12.16
C ASP A 41 1.47 2.80 -11.26
N GLY A 42 2.51 3.57 -10.95
CA GLY A 42 3.65 3.12 -10.16
C GLY A 42 4.19 4.20 -9.26
N ARG A 43 4.78 3.76 -8.16
CA ARG A 43 5.52 4.62 -7.25
C ARG A 43 6.89 4.01 -7.06
N GLY A 44 7.91 4.70 -7.57
CA GLY A 44 9.31 4.34 -7.39
C GLY A 44 9.83 4.64 -5.98
N ASP A 45 9.10 5.46 -5.23
CA ASP A 45 9.35 5.80 -3.84
C ASP A 45 8.03 5.87 -3.09
N LEU A 46 7.83 4.94 -2.15
CA LEU A 46 6.64 4.90 -1.31
C LEU A 46 6.65 6.00 -0.23
N SER A 47 7.78 6.63 0.07
CA SER A 47 7.90 7.61 1.16
C SER A 47 7.09 8.90 0.94
N SER A 48 6.69 9.14 -0.31
CA SER A 48 5.96 10.34 -0.75
C SER A 48 4.50 10.06 -1.08
N VAL A 49 4.03 8.83 -0.89
CA VAL A 49 2.66 8.41 -1.25
C VAL A 49 1.70 8.76 -0.11
N LEU A 50 0.45 9.11 -0.44
CA LEU A 50 -0.59 9.28 0.56
C LEU A 50 -0.96 7.92 1.17
N ILE A 51 -1.03 7.90 2.50
CA ILE A 51 -1.53 6.76 3.27
C ILE A 51 -2.91 7.10 3.84
N TYR A 52 -3.79 6.11 3.81
CA TYR A 52 -5.19 6.20 4.18
C TYR A 52 -5.47 5.30 5.39
N ASN A 53 -6.42 5.69 6.22
CA ASN A 53 -6.98 4.82 7.26
C ASN A 53 -7.93 3.78 6.65
N ALA A 54 -8.27 2.74 7.41
CA ALA A 54 -9.23 1.71 6.98
C ALA A 54 -10.60 2.28 6.56
N ASP A 55 -11.02 3.41 7.14
CA ASP A 55 -12.26 4.10 6.80
C ASP A 55 -12.18 4.94 5.50
N GLY A 56 -11.01 5.02 4.87
CA GLY A 56 -10.76 5.78 3.65
C GLY A 56 -10.39 7.25 3.85
N SER A 57 -10.32 7.74 5.08
CA SER A 57 -9.79 9.07 5.37
C SER A 57 -8.28 9.15 5.14
N VAL A 58 -7.78 10.31 4.71
CA VAL A 58 -6.34 10.55 4.55
C VAL A 58 -5.71 10.58 5.94
N PHE A 59 -4.74 9.70 6.19
CA PHE A 59 -3.94 9.72 7.41
C PHE A 59 -2.75 10.68 7.28
N GLY A 60 -2.13 10.74 6.10
CA GLY A 60 -1.02 11.65 5.82
C GLY A 60 -0.13 11.17 4.67
N THR A 61 1.13 11.58 4.70
CA THR A 61 2.17 11.07 3.80
C THR A 61 2.86 9.88 4.45
N ASN A 62 3.14 8.86 3.65
CA ASN A 62 3.72 7.59 4.05
C ASN A 62 5.20 7.74 4.40
N THR A 63 5.56 8.18 5.61
CA THR A 63 6.97 8.46 5.98
C THR A 63 7.76 7.24 6.41
N MET A 64 7.14 6.07 6.50
CA MET A 64 7.82 4.86 6.94
C MET A 64 8.19 4.02 5.71
N ASN A 65 9.25 3.22 5.85
CA ASN A 65 9.76 2.34 4.79
C ASN A 65 8.82 1.12 4.74
N ASP A 66 7.60 1.37 4.26
CA ASP A 66 6.41 0.85 4.91
C ASP A 66 6.04 -0.57 4.53
N ARG A 67 5.80 -1.33 5.58
CA ARG A 67 5.35 -2.71 5.58
C ARG A 67 4.13 -2.89 4.67
N ILE A 68 4.24 -3.75 3.66
CA ILE A 68 3.10 -4.22 2.89
C ILE A 68 2.81 -5.67 3.29
N SER A 69 1.73 -5.89 4.03
CA SER A 69 1.34 -7.21 4.51
C SER A 69 0.20 -7.84 3.72
N SER A 70 -0.68 -7.07 3.07
CA SER A 70 -1.70 -7.64 2.18
C SER A 70 -2.13 -6.69 1.06
N ALA A 71 -2.76 -7.20 0.00
CA ALA A 71 -3.30 -6.38 -1.08
C ALA A 71 -4.63 -6.89 -1.67
N CYS A 72 -5.43 -5.96 -2.20
CA CYS A 72 -6.63 -6.24 -2.98
C CYS A 72 -6.92 -5.20 -4.06
#